data_AF-A0A955MXV3-F1
#
_entry.id   AF-A0A955MXV3-F1
#
_cell.length_a   1.000
_cell.length_b   1.000
_cell.length_c   1.000
_cell.angle_alpha   90.00
_cell.angle_beta   90.00
_cell.angle_gamma   90.00
#
_symmetry.space_group_name_H-M   'P 1'
#
loop_
_entity.id
_entity.type
_entity.pdbx_description
1 polymer ?
#
loop_
_entity_poly.entity_id
_entity_poly.type
_entity_poly.pdbx_seq_one_letter_code
_entity_poly.pdbx_strand_id
1 'polypeptide(L)'
;MNLMSSGGEAVIRDAAADKGYHSADNLEILDRHSVRTYIPEKKLRGRRKWKDKPVEQQQAYYANRRRMKGNRGKALQRKRSELTERSFAHVCETGGARRTWLRGVETINKRYLIQVTARNLGLMVRQAIGVGTPRSLQKEGIGPFGAVSAFRVVMNSLRRRWNIRPPFVFRLGNLFASRTRFQISAVAG
;
A
#
# COMPACT_ATOMS: atom_id res chain seq x y z
N MET A 1 6.97 -4.61 2.47
CA MET A 1 7.17 -3.31 1.79
C MET A 1 7.42 -2.29 2.89
N ASN A 2 8.67 -1.84 3.02
CA ASN A 2 9.17 -1.09 4.19
C ASN A 2 8.82 0.40 4.08
N LEU A 3 7.75 0.82 4.75
CA LEU A 3 7.39 2.24 4.92
C LEU A 3 8.47 3.05 5.66
N MET A 4 9.32 2.39 6.45
CA MET A 4 10.48 3.03 7.12
C MET A 4 11.54 3.55 6.15
N SER A 5 11.52 3.14 4.86
CA SER A 5 12.46 3.62 3.85
C SER A 5 11.99 4.85 3.07
N SER A 6 10.72 5.23 3.19
CA SER A 6 10.21 6.51 2.70
C SER A 6 10.12 7.44 3.90
N GLY A 7 10.96 8.48 3.97
CA GLY A 7 11.08 9.41 5.10
C GLY A 7 9.84 10.27 5.43
N GLY A 8 8.67 9.65 5.53
CA GLY A 8 7.47 10.24 6.09
C GLY A 8 7.21 9.66 7.48
N GLU A 9 6.95 10.52 8.46
CA GLU A 9 6.47 10.17 9.81
C GLU A 9 5.03 9.59 9.79
N ALA A 10 4.76 8.61 8.93
CA ALA A 10 3.47 7.95 8.88
C ALA A 10 3.35 6.98 10.06
N VAL A 11 2.82 7.46 11.18
CA VAL A 11 2.48 6.62 12.33
C VAL A 11 1.32 5.69 11.95
N ILE A 12 1.61 4.38 11.86
CA ILE A 12 0.61 3.36 11.55
C ILE A 12 -0.31 3.19 12.76
N ARG A 13 -1.57 3.64 12.66
CA ARG A 13 -2.56 3.53 13.75
C ARG A 13 -3.39 2.26 13.71
N ASP A 14 -3.71 1.78 12.49
CA ASP A 14 -4.59 0.64 12.28
C ASP A 14 -3.94 -0.34 11.29
N ALA A 15 -4.00 -1.64 11.60
CA ALA A 15 -3.53 -2.71 10.73
C ALA A 15 -4.68 -3.65 10.37
N ALA A 16 -4.99 -3.74 9.08
CA ALA A 16 -5.90 -4.74 8.53
C ALA A 16 -5.08 -5.74 7.70
N ALA A 17 -5.17 -7.02 8.04
CA ALA A 17 -4.43 -8.09 7.38
C ALA A 17 -5.33 -9.29 7.11
N ASP A 18 -4.83 -10.25 6.33
CA ASP A 18 -5.52 -11.52 6.11
C ASP A 18 -5.54 -12.42 7.35
N LYS A 19 -6.38 -13.44 7.31
CA LYS A 19 -6.59 -14.42 8.39
C LYS A 19 -5.32 -15.21 8.75
N GLY A 20 -4.34 -15.29 7.85
CA GLY A 20 -3.04 -15.92 8.08
C GLY A 20 -2.28 -15.25 9.22
N TYR A 21 -2.41 -13.92 9.34
CA TYR A 21 -1.74 -13.10 10.37
C TYR A 21 -2.43 -13.09 11.73
N HIS A 22 -3.50 -13.86 11.93
CA HIS A 22 -4.25 -13.93 13.20
C HIS A 22 -3.61 -14.87 14.25
N SER A 23 -2.29 -14.83 14.43
CA SER A 23 -1.64 -15.48 15.58
C SER A 23 -1.80 -14.61 16.82
N ALA A 24 -1.77 -15.23 18.00
CA ALA A 24 -1.88 -14.49 19.26
C ALA A 24 -0.66 -13.59 19.47
N ASP A 25 0.53 -14.07 19.09
CA ASP A 25 1.78 -13.32 19.16
C ASP A 25 1.76 -12.08 18.25
N ASN A 26 1.27 -12.21 17.00
CA ASN A 26 1.19 -11.05 16.10
C ASN A 26 0.24 -9.97 16.62
N LEU A 27 -0.90 -10.39 17.20
CA LEU A 27 -1.87 -9.46 17.75
C LEU A 27 -1.32 -8.73 18.97
N GLU A 28 -0.60 -9.45 19.84
CA GLU A 28 0.03 -8.90 21.03
C GLU A 28 1.16 -7.92 20.67
N ILE A 29 2.06 -8.29 19.75
CA ILE A 29 3.12 -7.39 19.26
C ILE A 29 2.53 -6.10 18.70
N LEU A 30 1.47 -6.20 17.88
CA LEU A 30 0.82 -5.02 17.30
C LEU A 30 0.14 -4.14 18.36
N ASP A 31 -0.51 -4.76 19.37
CA ASP A 31 -1.14 -4.02 20.48
C ASP A 31 -0.07 -3.31 21.34
N ARG A 32 1.08 -3.95 21.59
CA ARG A 32 2.24 -3.35 22.28
C ARG A 32 2.79 -2.13 21.54
N HIS A 33 2.76 -2.15 20.21
CA HIS A 33 3.12 -0.99 19.37
C HIS A 33 1.98 0.02 19.17
N SER A 34 0.91 -0.07 19.96
CA SER A 34 -0.27 0.81 19.87
C SER A 34 -0.96 0.78 18.50
N VAL A 35 -0.83 -0.32 17.75
CA VAL A 35 -1.46 -0.52 16.45
C VAL A 35 -2.75 -1.31 16.62
N ARG A 36 -3.89 -0.70 16.26
CA ARG A 36 -5.18 -1.38 16.35
C ARG A 36 -5.35 -2.39 15.22
N THR A 37 -5.50 -3.65 15.59
CA THR A 37 -5.66 -4.73 14.61
C THR A 37 -7.11 -4.95 14.20
N TYR A 38 -7.29 -5.27 12.92
CA TYR A 38 -8.54 -5.68 12.29
C TYR A 38 -8.29 -6.91 11.42
N ILE A 39 -7.98 -8.03 12.07
CA ILE A 39 -7.58 -9.27 11.40
C ILE A 39 -8.69 -10.32 11.61
N PRO A 40 -9.23 -10.95 10.55
CA PRO A 40 -10.24 -12.00 10.71
C PRO A 40 -9.71 -13.22 11.46
N GLU A 41 -10.52 -13.77 12.36
CA GLU A 41 -10.11 -14.92 13.16
C GLU A 41 -10.05 -16.22 12.37
N LYS A 42 -9.19 -17.14 12.82
CA LYS A 42 -9.22 -18.52 12.35
C LYS A 42 -10.52 -19.20 12.80
N LYS A 43 -11.25 -19.83 11.86
CA LYS A 43 -12.40 -20.69 12.19
C LYS A 43 -11.85 -21.87 12.99
N LEU A 44 -12.18 -21.93 14.27
CA LEU A 44 -11.77 -22.98 15.19
C LEU A 44 -12.91 -23.98 15.37
N ARG A 45 -12.60 -25.27 15.40
CA ARG A 45 -13.55 -26.31 15.84
C ARG A 45 -13.60 -26.28 17.38
N GLY A 46 -14.31 -25.30 17.93
CA GLY A 46 -14.52 -25.15 19.38
C GLY A 46 -13.89 -23.90 20.01
N ARG A 47 -13.95 -23.81 21.33
CA ARG A 47 -13.45 -22.66 22.11
C ARG A 47 -11.94 -22.75 22.28
N ARG A 48 -11.25 -21.61 22.08
CA ARG A 48 -9.80 -21.53 22.31
C ARG A 48 -9.50 -21.70 23.81
N LYS A 49 -8.58 -22.61 24.12
CA LYS A 49 -8.03 -22.79 25.46
C LYS A 49 -6.94 -21.73 25.69
N TRP A 50 -7.07 -21.00 26.80
CA TRP A 50 -6.13 -19.95 27.23
C TRP A 50 -5.27 -20.38 28.43
N LYS A 51 -5.36 -21.65 28.83
CA LYS A 51 -4.47 -22.23 29.84
C LYS A 51 -3.02 -22.11 29.35
N ASP A 52 -2.14 -21.67 30.24
CA ASP A 52 -0.70 -21.49 30.00
C ASP A 52 -0.34 -20.45 28.92
N LYS A 53 -1.22 -19.46 28.67
CA LYS A 53 -0.97 -18.36 27.74
C LYS A 53 -0.86 -17.02 28.45
N PRO A 54 -0.02 -16.09 27.95
CA PRO A 54 0.05 -14.74 28.50
C PRO A 54 -1.32 -14.05 28.45
N VAL A 55 -1.64 -13.30 29.50
CA VAL A 55 -2.90 -12.55 29.61
C VAL A 55 -3.00 -11.50 28.50
N GLU A 56 -1.89 -10.86 28.14
CA GLU A 56 -1.78 -9.87 27.07
C GLU A 56 -2.25 -10.41 25.71
N GLN A 57 -1.86 -11.64 25.38
CA GLN A 57 -2.31 -12.31 24.17
C GLN A 57 -3.82 -12.54 24.15
N GLN A 58 -4.39 -12.90 25.30
CA GLN A 58 -5.83 -13.08 25.45
C GLN A 58 -6.57 -11.74 25.29
N GLN A 59 -6.06 -10.68 25.89
CA GLN A 59 -6.61 -9.33 25.78
C GLN A 59 -6.58 -8.83 24.33
N ALA A 60 -5.42 -8.89 23.67
CA ALA A 60 -5.26 -8.48 22.27
C ALA A 60 -6.19 -9.28 21.33
N TYR A 61 -6.32 -10.59 21.55
CA TYR A 61 -7.23 -11.44 20.79
C TYR A 61 -8.69 -10.98 20.93
N TYR A 62 -9.19 -10.79 22.15
CA TYR A 62 -10.58 -10.39 22.36
C TYR A 62 -10.85 -8.93 21.96
N ALA A 63 -9.85 -8.05 22.09
CA ALA A 63 -9.92 -6.69 21.57
C ALA A 63 -10.07 -6.70 20.03
N ASN A 64 -9.25 -7.48 19.31
CA ASN A 64 -9.37 -7.67 17.88
C ASN A 64 -10.75 -8.24 17.49
N ARG A 65 -11.25 -9.26 18.21
CA ARG A 65 -12.60 -9.83 18.01
C ARG A 65 -13.68 -8.75 18.09
N ARG A 66 -13.61 -7.89 19.11
CA ARG A 66 -14.56 -6.79 19.33
C ARG A 66 -14.49 -5.77 18.18
N ARG A 67 -13.28 -5.34 17.81
CA ARG A 67 -13.04 -4.37 16.73
C ARG A 67 -13.54 -4.87 15.37
N MET A 68 -13.36 -6.16 15.08
CA MET A 68 -13.83 -6.79 13.84
C MET A 68 -15.34 -6.75 13.65
N LYS A 69 -16.13 -6.76 14.74
CA LYS A 69 -17.59 -6.65 14.68
C LYS A 69 -18.08 -5.22 14.38
N GLY A 70 -17.26 -4.21 14.66
CA GLY A 70 -17.61 -2.79 14.48
C GLY A 70 -17.61 -2.33 13.02
N ASN A 71 -18.25 -1.19 12.77
CA ASN A 71 -18.38 -0.61 11.43
C ASN A 71 -17.03 -0.32 10.78
N ARG A 72 -16.04 0.15 11.57
CA ARG A 72 -14.68 0.40 11.08
C ARG A 72 -14.00 -0.87 10.59
N GLY A 73 -14.13 -1.98 11.32
CA GLY A 73 -13.59 -3.28 10.90
C GLY A 73 -14.21 -3.75 9.58
N LYS A 74 -15.54 -3.65 9.45
CA LYS A 74 -16.25 -3.98 8.19
C LYS A 74 -15.78 -3.09 7.03
N ALA A 75 -15.64 -1.78 7.24
CA ALA A 75 -15.16 -0.86 6.22
C ALA A 75 -13.71 -1.15 5.78
N LEU A 76 -12.82 -1.45 6.73
CA LEU A 76 -11.44 -1.82 6.43
C LEU A 76 -11.35 -3.14 5.65
N GLN A 77 -12.17 -4.14 5.99
CA GLN A 77 -12.22 -5.39 5.24
C GLN A 77 -12.74 -5.19 3.80
N ARG A 78 -13.75 -4.36 3.59
CA ARG A 78 -14.21 -4.00 2.23
C ARG A 78 -13.09 -3.34 1.41
N LYS A 79 -12.40 -2.35 2.00
CA LYS A 79 -11.25 -1.70 1.36
C LYS A 79 -10.14 -2.70 1.05
N ARG A 80 -9.86 -3.63 1.97
CA ARG A 80 -8.85 -4.67 1.76
C ARG A 80 -9.22 -5.56 0.57
N SER A 81 -10.45 -6.08 0.52
CA SER A 81 -10.91 -6.89 -0.61
C SER A 81 -10.87 -6.12 -1.93
N GLU A 82 -11.28 -4.85 -1.91
CA GLU A 82 -11.26 -4.02 -3.11
C GLU A 82 -9.84 -3.72 -3.63
N LEU A 83 -8.92 -3.32 -2.76
CA LEU A 83 -7.59 -2.88 -3.19
C LEU A 83 -6.62 -4.05 -3.36
N THR A 84 -6.69 -5.00 -2.44
CA THR A 84 -5.75 -6.13 -2.35
C THR A 84 -6.25 -7.27 -3.22
N GLU A 85 -7.43 -7.81 -2.94
CA GLU A 85 -7.91 -9.03 -3.62
C GLU A 85 -8.19 -8.79 -5.11
N ARG A 86 -8.68 -7.61 -5.50
CA ARG A 86 -8.85 -7.24 -6.93
C ARG A 86 -7.52 -7.15 -7.68
N SER A 87 -6.47 -6.61 -7.05
CA SER A 87 -5.16 -6.51 -7.70
C SER A 87 -4.50 -7.86 -7.85
N PHE A 88 -4.57 -8.70 -6.82
CA PHE A 88 -4.14 -10.09 -6.87
C PHE A 88 -4.91 -10.90 -7.90
N ALA A 89 -6.24 -10.74 -8.01
CA ALA A 89 -7.03 -11.41 -9.03
C ALA A 89 -6.54 -11.07 -10.44
N HIS A 90 -6.26 -9.79 -10.71
CA HIS A 90 -5.75 -9.40 -12.03
C HIS A 90 -4.35 -9.97 -12.32
N VAL A 91 -3.45 -10.00 -11.33
CA VAL A 91 -2.10 -10.53 -11.51
C VAL A 91 -2.12 -12.06 -11.64
N CYS A 92 -2.86 -12.74 -10.77
CA CYS A 92 -2.85 -14.20 -10.68
C CYS A 92 -3.76 -14.89 -11.70
N GLU A 93 -4.95 -14.34 -11.98
CA GLU A 93 -5.91 -14.91 -12.93
C GLU A 93 -5.59 -14.40 -14.34
N THR A 94 -5.89 -13.13 -14.64
CA THR A 94 -5.70 -12.55 -15.98
C THR A 94 -4.23 -12.48 -16.38
N GLY A 95 -3.33 -12.21 -15.43
CA GLY A 95 -1.89 -12.12 -15.64
C GLY A 95 -1.15 -13.46 -15.55
N GLY A 96 -1.86 -14.56 -15.24
CA GLY A 96 -1.27 -15.91 -15.20
C GLY A 96 -0.14 -16.10 -14.18
N ALA A 97 -0.05 -15.24 -13.16
CA ALA A 97 1.02 -15.32 -12.16
C ALA A 97 0.88 -16.48 -11.16
N ARG A 98 -0.29 -17.13 -11.11
CA ARG A 98 -0.59 -18.17 -10.12
C ARG A 98 0.31 -19.41 -10.24
N ARG A 99 0.70 -19.79 -11.46
CA ARG A 99 1.48 -21.00 -11.71
C ARG A 99 2.75 -20.66 -12.49
N THR A 100 3.86 -21.28 -12.11
CA THR A 100 5.16 -21.11 -12.74
C THR A 100 5.92 -22.42 -12.75
N TRP A 101 6.66 -22.67 -13.83
CA TRP A 101 7.59 -23.80 -13.94
C TRP A 101 8.97 -23.51 -13.34
N LEU A 102 9.21 -22.25 -12.95
CA LEU A 102 10.44 -21.82 -12.29
C LEU A 102 10.58 -22.46 -10.91
N ARG A 103 11.81 -22.78 -10.52
CA ARG A 103 12.18 -23.33 -9.22
C ARG A 103 13.04 -22.33 -8.45
N GLY A 104 13.00 -22.41 -7.12
CA GLY A 104 13.70 -21.50 -6.22
C GLY A 104 12.90 -20.24 -5.89
N VAL A 105 12.83 -19.90 -4.60
CA VAL A 105 12.03 -18.78 -4.08
C VAL A 105 12.48 -17.45 -4.70
N GLU A 106 13.78 -17.23 -4.86
CA GLU A 106 14.33 -15.99 -5.40
C GLU A 106 13.90 -15.76 -6.87
N THR A 107 14.05 -16.78 -7.72
CA THR A 107 13.69 -16.71 -9.14
C THR A 107 12.19 -16.50 -9.34
N ILE A 108 11.37 -17.19 -8.53
CA ILE A 108 9.92 -17.00 -8.52
C ILE A 108 9.58 -15.57 -8.10
N ASN A 109 10.23 -15.04 -7.06
CA ASN A 109 10.01 -13.67 -6.59
C ASN A 109 10.37 -12.64 -7.65
N LYS A 110 11.49 -12.80 -8.37
CA LYS A 110 11.89 -11.90 -9.47
C LYS A 110 10.80 -11.84 -10.54
N ARG A 111 10.30 -12.99 -11.01
CA ARG A 111 9.20 -13.06 -11.98
C ARG A 111 7.95 -12.36 -11.45
N TYR A 112 7.56 -12.65 -10.22
CA TYR A 112 6.35 -12.11 -9.61
C TYR A 112 6.42 -10.57 -9.48
N LEU A 113 7.58 -10.06 -9.04
CA LEU A 113 7.84 -8.62 -8.94
C LEU A 113 7.71 -7.93 -10.29
N ILE A 114 8.31 -8.49 -11.35
CA ILE A 114 8.21 -7.92 -12.71
C ILE A 114 6.74 -7.83 -13.15
N GLN A 115 5.95 -8.89 -12.93
CA GLN A 115 4.53 -8.91 -13.33
C GLN A 115 3.68 -7.90 -12.55
N VAL A 116 3.86 -7.81 -11.22
CA VAL A 116 3.14 -6.84 -10.38
C VAL A 116 3.55 -5.41 -10.74
N THR A 117 4.84 -5.15 -10.96
CA THR A 117 5.35 -3.84 -11.36
C THR A 117 4.80 -3.41 -12.71
N ALA A 118 4.82 -4.30 -13.72
CA ALA A 118 4.25 -4.02 -15.03
C ALA A 118 2.75 -3.67 -14.94
N ARG A 119 1.99 -4.43 -14.13
CA ARG A 119 0.55 -4.19 -13.89
C ARG A 119 0.30 -2.85 -13.19
N ASN A 120 1.09 -2.51 -12.16
CA ASN A 120 0.95 -1.24 -11.44
C ASN A 120 1.36 -0.05 -12.32
N LEU A 121 2.44 -0.18 -13.10
CA LEU A 121 2.86 0.84 -14.05
C LEU A 121 1.80 1.07 -15.13
N GLY A 122 1.19 0.01 -15.66
CA GLY A 122 0.08 0.11 -16.60
C GLY A 122 -1.11 0.90 -16.05
N LEU A 123 -1.43 0.75 -14.75
CA LEU A 123 -2.47 1.56 -14.09
C LEU A 123 -2.06 3.02 -13.94
N MET A 124 -0.81 3.29 -13.55
CA MET A 124 -0.30 4.66 -13.44
C MET A 124 -0.29 5.37 -14.79
N VAL A 125 0.15 4.68 -15.84
CA VAL A 125 0.12 5.17 -17.22
C VAL A 125 -1.31 5.41 -17.69
N ARG A 126 -2.25 4.48 -17.43
CA ARG A 126 -3.67 4.67 -17.71
C ARG A 126 -4.24 5.89 -16.98
N GLN A 127 -3.87 6.10 -15.71
CA GLN A 127 -4.35 7.24 -14.94
C GLN A 127 -3.77 8.57 -15.46
N ALA A 128 -2.50 8.57 -15.87
CA ALA A 128 -1.82 9.78 -16.34
C ALA A 128 -2.20 10.16 -17.79
N ILE A 129 -2.41 9.17 -18.66
CA ILE A 129 -2.55 9.35 -20.11
C ILE A 129 -3.97 9.00 -20.61
N GLY A 130 -4.79 8.29 -19.81
CA GLY A 130 -6.12 7.81 -20.19
C GLY A 130 -6.11 6.59 -21.13
N VAL A 131 -5.00 6.34 -21.82
CA VAL A 131 -4.82 5.20 -22.74
C VAL A 131 -4.19 4.04 -22.02
N GLY A 132 -4.98 3.00 -21.76
CA GLY A 132 -4.60 1.89 -20.90
C GLY A 132 -4.06 0.64 -21.59
N THR A 133 -4.11 0.56 -22.92
CA THR A 133 -3.64 -0.60 -23.70
C THR A 133 -3.22 -0.17 -25.11
N PRO A 134 -2.12 -0.69 -25.67
CA PRO A 134 -1.75 -0.44 -27.07
C PRO A 134 -2.88 -0.80 -28.06
N ARG A 135 -3.72 -1.77 -27.70
CA ARG A 135 -4.85 -2.24 -28.51
C ARG A 135 -6.00 -1.24 -28.61
N SER A 136 -6.15 -0.28 -27.69
CA SER A 136 -7.16 0.79 -27.85
C SER A 136 -6.75 1.81 -28.91
N LEU A 137 -5.45 1.97 -29.17
CA LEU A 137 -4.94 2.81 -30.26
C LEU A 137 -5.12 2.16 -31.64
N GLN A 138 -5.23 0.83 -31.71
CA GLN A 138 -5.46 0.11 -32.97
C GLN A 138 -6.90 0.28 -33.50
N LYS A 139 -7.88 0.57 -32.63
CA LYS A 139 -9.28 0.74 -33.05
C LYS A 139 -9.58 2.06 -33.76
N GLU A 140 -8.67 3.03 -33.73
CA GLU A 140 -8.87 4.34 -34.37
C GLU A 140 -8.35 4.42 -35.81
N GLY A 141 -7.85 3.32 -36.40
CA GLY A 141 -7.46 3.30 -37.82
C GLY A 141 -6.29 4.22 -38.16
N ILE A 142 -5.49 4.60 -37.17
CA ILE A 142 -4.40 5.55 -37.34
C ILE A 142 -3.15 4.76 -37.77
N GLY A 143 -2.78 4.87 -39.04
CA GLY A 143 -1.53 4.29 -39.57
C GLY A 143 -0.28 4.74 -38.79
N PRO A 144 0.89 4.10 -38.99
CA PRO A 144 2.08 4.31 -38.16
C PRO A 144 2.50 5.78 -38.03
N PHE A 145 2.30 6.60 -39.06
CA PHE A 145 2.58 8.04 -39.03
C PHE A 145 1.61 8.85 -38.17
N GLY A 146 0.33 8.48 -38.14
CA GLY A 146 -0.66 9.13 -37.29
C GLY A 146 -0.47 8.75 -35.82
N ALA A 147 -0.04 7.51 -35.54
CA ALA A 147 0.23 7.06 -34.18
C ALA A 147 1.44 7.80 -33.58
N VAL A 148 2.48 8.03 -34.38
CA VAL A 148 3.68 8.80 -33.96
C VAL A 148 3.35 10.28 -33.77
N SER A 149 2.52 10.89 -34.62
CA SER A 149 2.11 12.29 -34.47
C SER A 149 1.17 12.49 -33.28
N ALA A 150 0.18 11.61 -33.08
CA ALA A 150 -0.67 11.60 -31.89
C ALA A 150 0.16 11.39 -30.61
N PHE A 151 1.10 10.45 -30.62
CA PHE A 151 2.03 10.24 -29.51
C PHE A 151 2.87 11.51 -29.24
N ARG A 152 3.38 12.17 -30.28
CA ARG A 152 4.16 13.42 -30.15
C ARG A 152 3.31 14.58 -29.62
N VAL A 153 2.04 14.68 -30.02
CA VAL A 153 1.09 15.70 -29.52
C VAL A 153 0.72 15.42 -28.07
N VAL A 154 0.46 14.16 -27.70
CA VAL A 154 0.21 13.74 -26.32
C VAL A 154 1.44 13.99 -25.46
N MET A 155 2.64 13.61 -25.91
CA MET A 155 3.90 13.84 -25.20
C MET A 155 4.24 15.32 -25.07
N ASN A 156 3.98 16.15 -26.08
CA ASN A 156 4.14 17.60 -25.98
C ASN A 156 3.10 18.26 -25.07
N SER A 157 1.86 17.76 -25.07
CA SER A 157 0.81 18.21 -24.14
C SER A 157 1.12 17.80 -22.70
N LEU A 158 1.67 16.60 -22.50
CA LEU A 158 2.20 16.14 -21.22
C LEU A 158 3.40 17.00 -20.80
N ARG A 159 4.35 17.28 -21.68
CA ARG A 159 5.48 18.18 -21.38
C ARG A 159 5.00 19.58 -20.98
N ARG A 160 3.98 20.13 -21.66
CA ARG A 160 3.36 21.42 -21.28
C ARG A 160 2.62 21.33 -19.94
N ARG A 161 1.92 20.24 -19.66
CA ARG A 161 1.18 20.03 -18.39
C ARG A 161 2.10 19.77 -17.20
N TRP A 162 3.26 19.17 -17.42
CA TRP A 162 4.32 19.02 -16.42
C TRP A 162 5.19 20.28 -16.28
N ASN A 163 5.23 21.15 -17.29
CA ASN A 163 5.91 22.46 -17.24
C ASN A 163 4.99 23.59 -16.72
N ILE A 164 3.68 23.35 -16.66
CA ILE A 164 2.69 24.27 -16.09
C ILE A 164 2.13 23.61 -14.83
N ARG A 165 2.81 23.89 -13.71
CA ARG A 165 2.57 23.51 -12.29
C ARG A 165 3.52 22.42 -11.76
N PRO A 166 4.58 22.78 -11.01
CA PRO A 166 5.12 21.86 -10.01
C PRO A 166 4.00 21.56 -9.00
N PRO A 167 3.63 20.30 -8.73
CA PRO A 167 2.70 20.00 -7.67
C PRO A 167 3.44 19.94 -6.33
N PHE A 168 4.24 20.95 -5.97
CA PHE A 168 4.81 21.13 -4.63
C PHE A 168 5.42 22.54 -4.55
N VAL A 169 4.58 23.57 -4.38
CA VAL A 169 5.04 24.82 -3.77
C VAL A 169 4.93 24.60 -2.27
N PHE A 170 6.04 24.25 -1.62
CA PHE A 170 6.19 24.56 -0.20
C PHE A 170 6.00 26.06 -0.08
N ARG A 171 4.89 26.50 0.52
CA ARG A 171 4.81 27.83 1.11
C ARG A 171 5.76 27.78 2.32
N LEU A 172 7.04 28.02 2.08
CA LEU A 172 7.96 28.52 3.10
C LEU A 172 7.44 29.92 3.46
N GLY A 173 6.45 29.94 4.34
CA GLY A 173 6.07 31.12 5.06
C GLY A 173 7.19 31.43 6.05
N ASN A 174 7.90 32.51 5.78
CA ASN A 174 8.88 33.15 6.64
C ASN A 174 8.54 33.03 8.12
N LEU A 175 9.38 32.31 8.86
CA LEU A 175 9.50 32.48 10.31
C LEU A 175 10.97 32.38 10.72
N PHE A 176 11.82 33.21 10.10
CA PHE A 176 13.16 33.51 10.61
C PHE A 176 13.43 35.01 10.43
N ALA A 177 12.72 35.80 11.23
CA ALA A 177 13.09 37.16 11.57
C ALA A 177 12.46 37.52 12.93
N SER A 178 12.88 36.87 13.99
CA SER A 178 12.94 37.53 15.29
C SER A 178 14.07 36.93 16.12
N ARG A 179 15.00 37.81 16.47
CA ARG A 179 15.96 37.63 17.55
C ARG A 179 15.19 37.21 18.80
N THR A 180 15.50 36.06 19.37
CA THR A 180 15.33 35.85 20.80
C THR A 180 16.42 34.93 21.29
N ARG A 181 17.42 35.57 21.87
CA ARG A 181 18.51 35.00 22.66
C ARG A 181 17.90 34.30 23.87
N PHE A 182 18.04 32.99 23.99
CA PHE A 182 17.90 32.29 25.27
C PHE A 182 18.96 31.21 25.41
N GLN A 183 19.82 31.42 26.41
CA GLN A 183 20.90 30.55 26.88
C GLN A 183 20.35 29.18 27.31
N ILE A 184 21.09 28.12 26.99
CA ILE A 184 21.06 26.88 27.76
C ILE A 184 22.41 26.81 28.47
N SER A 185 22.40 27.07 29.78
CA SER A 185 23.51 26.78 30.67
C SER A 185 23.64 25.27 30.81
N ALA A 186 24.77 24.71 30.40
CA ALA A 186 25.19 23.37 30.77
C ALA A 186 25.90 23.47 32.12
N VAL A 187 25.30 22.90 33.17
CA VAL A 187 26.02 22.56 34.41
C VAL A 187 26.45 21.11 34.26
N ALA A 188 27.75 20.91 34.12
CA ALA A 188 28.43 19.64 34.32
C ALA A 188 29.57 19.92 35.31
N GLY A 189 29.50 19.30 36.48
CA GLY A 189 30.38 19.50 37.64
C GLY A 189 29.64 19.09 38.90
#